data_AF-A0A420ZA05-F1
#
_entry.id   AF-A0A420ZA05-F1
#
_cell.length_a   1.000
_cell.length_b   1.000
_cell.length_c   1.000
_cell.angle_alpha   90.00
_cell.angle_beta   90.00
_cell.angle_gamma   90.00
#
_symmetry.space_group_name_H-M   'P 1'
#
loop_
_entity.id
_entity.type
_entity.pdbx_description
1 polymer ?
#
loop_
_entity_poly.entity_id
_entity_poly.type
_entity_poly.pdbx_seq_one_letter_code
_entity_poly.pdbx_strand_id
1 'polypeptide(L)'
;MPQDKLVSQSPAQNNSPKKTDGISIDNLPDLLTVGEVAELLRVSKLTVKRWGKRGKLPAIRINARGDRRYRKEAVLWLLGIQPNQG
;
A
#
# COMPACT_ATOMS: atom_id res chain seq x y z
N MET A 1 -35.68 -35.91 16.86
CA MET A 1 -34.26 -35.66 17.19
C MET A 1 -33.76 -34.51 16.34
N PRO A 2 -33.36 -33.38 16.93
CA PRO A 2 -32.75 -32.30 16.17
C PRO A 2 -31.29 -32.66 15.86
N GLN A 3 -30.88 -32.54 14.60
CA GLN A 3 -29.48 -32.61 14.24
C GLN A 3 -28.91 -31.20 14.22
N ASP A 4 -28.09 -30.93 15.23
CA ASP A 4 -27.10 -29.85 15.22
C ASP A 4 -26.27 -29.89 13.93
N LYS A 5 -26.26 -28.79 13.19
CA LYS A 5 -25.08 -28.38 12.43
C LYS A 5 -24.71 -26.97 12.81
N LEU A 6 -23.85 -26.90 13.82
CA LEU A 6 -22.94 -25.80 14.08
C LEU A 6 -22.12 -25.53 12.81
N VAL A 7 -22.50 -24.52 12.03
CA VAL A 7 -21.66 -23.98 10.95
C VAL A 7 -20.70 -23.00 11.61
N SER A 8 -19.47 -23.47 11.85
CA SER A 8 -18.36 -22.64 12.27
C SER A 8 -17.56 -22.12 11.07
N GLN A 9 -17.12 -20.87 11.22
CA GLN A 9 -16.05 -20.15 10.48
C GLN A 9 -16.50 -19.52 9.14
N SER A 10 -16.29 -18.23 8.91
CA SER A 10 -15.05 -17.48 9.17
C SER A 10 -15.31 -15.99 9.49
N PRO A 11 -14.47 -15.33 10.30
CA PRO A 11 -14.59 -13.90 10.52
C PRO A 11 -14.25 -13.18 9.22
N ALA A 12 -15.19 -12.39 8.71
CA ALA A 12 -14.95 -11.45 7.64
C ALA A 12 -13.71 -10.62 8.00
N GLN A 13 -12.66 -10.70 7.17
CA GLN A 13 -11.49 -9.85 7.28
C GLN A 13 -11.98 -8.40 7.23
N ASN A 14 -11.92 -7.70 8.36
CA ASN A 14 -12.31 -6.30 8.52
C ASN A 14 -11.51 -5.44 7.53
N ASN A 15 -12.09 -5.13 6.38
CA ASN A 15 -11.60 -4.12 5.44
C ASN A 15 -11.91 -2.70 5.95
N SER A 16 -11.66 -2.44 7.22
CA SER A 16 -11.59 -1.08 7.72
C SER A 16 -10.26 -0.50 7.25
N PRO A 17 -10.23 0.61 6.50
CA PRO A 17 -8.97 1.30 6.26
C PRO A 17 -8.44 1.72 7.63
N LYS A 18 -7.38 1.06 8.11
CA LYS A 18 -6.67 1.47 9.32
C LYS A 18 -6.39 2.97 9.17
N LYS A 19 -6.88 3.78 10.10
CA LYS A 19 -6.37 5.14 10.30
C LYS A 19 -4.85 5.00 10.43
N THR A 20 -4.11 5.49 9.45
CA THR A 20 -2.66 5.54 9.49
C THR A 20 -2.29 6.66 10.46
N ASP A 21 -2.20 6.32 11.74
CA ASP A 21 -1.47 7.12 12.72
C ASP A 21 -0.02 7.18 12.23
N GLY A 22 0.39 8.32 11.66
CA GLY A 22 1.77 8.68 11.30
C GLY A 22 2.58 7.59 10.58
N ILE A 23 2.66 7.66 9.24
CA ILE A 23 3.55 6.77 8.47
C ILE A 23 5.00 7.02 8.90
N SER A 24 5.58 6.07 9.64
CA SER A 24 6.96 6.11 10.13
C SER A 24 7.84 5.21 9.26
N ILE A 25 9.04 5.67 8.88
CA ILE A 25 9.94 4.95 7.96
C ILE A 25 10.24 3.51 8.41
N ASP A 26 10.35 3.30 9.72
CA ASP A 26 10.73 2.00 10.31
C ASP A 26 9.67 0.91 10.15
N ASN A 27 8.41 1.29 9.91
CA ASN A 27 7.26 0.37 9.84
C ASN A 27 6.43 0.58 8.57
N LEU A 28 7.09 0.73 7.41
CA LEU A 28 6.38 0.82 6.13
C LEU A 28 5.77 -0.52 5.70
N PRO A 29 4.51 -0.53 5.21
CA PRO A 29 3.96 -1.69 4.53
C PRO A 29 4.68 -1.95 3.20
N ASP A 30 4.68 -3.19 2.71
CA ASP A 30 5.33 -3.54 1.44
C ASP A 30 4.74 -2.80 0.23
N LEU A 31 3.44 -2.49 0.28
CA LEU A 31 2.69 -1.83 -0.79
C LEU A 31 1.94 -0.59 -0.30
N LEU A 32 2.39 0.57 -0.77
CA LEU A 32 1.82 1.86 -0.42
C LEU A 32 0.78 2.31 -1.45
N THR A 33 -0.29 2.94 -0.97
CA THR A 33 -1.24 3.71 -1.77
C THR A 33 -0.59 4.96 -2.36
N VAL A 34 -1.27 5.57 -3.34
CA VAL A 34 -0.92 6.90 -3.85
C VAL A 34 -0.86 7.96 -2.73
N GLY A 35 -1.71 7.86 -1.71
CA GLY A 35 -1.77 8.82 -0.62
C GLY A 35 -0.55 8.76 0.28
N GLU A 36 -0.21 7.55 0.74
CA GLU A 36 0.95 7.32 1.60
C GLU A 36 2.26 7.73 0.92
N VAL A 37 2.42 7.41 -0.38
CA VAL A 37 3.59 7.86 -1.15
C VAL A 37 3.65 9.38 -1.27
N ALA A 38 2.52 10.03 -1.49
CA ALA A 38 2.46 11.49 -1.61
C ALA A 38 2.87 12.18 -0.30
N GLU A 39 2.44 11.62 0.83
CA GLU A 39 2.80 12.10 2.16
C GLU A 39 4.29 11.92 2.46
N LEU A 40 4.84 10.72 2.24
CA LEU A 40 6.26 10.44 2.47
C LEU A 40 7.20 11.31 1.61
N LEU A 41 6.86 11.48 0.33
CA LEU A 41 7.69 12.23 -0.61
C LEU A 41 7.37 13.74 -0.62
N ARG A 42 6.40 14.19 0.19
CA ARG A 42 5.91 15.58 0.26
C ARG A 42 5.54 16.17 -1.11
N VAL A 43 4.86 15.39 -1.93
CA VAL A 43 4.37 15.81 -3.26
C VAL A 43 2.87 15.60 -3.39
N SER A 44 2.25 16.19 -4.43
CA SER A 44 0.84 15.94 -4.69
C SER A 44 0.58 14.49 -5.16
N LYS A 45 -0.60 13.95 -4.84
CA LYS A 45 -1.09 12.66 -5.38
C LYS A 45 -1.07 12.62 -6.92
N LEU A 46 -1.31 13.77 -7.58
CA LEU A 46 -1.26 13.90 -9.03
C LEU A 46 0.16 13.68 -9.56
N THR A 47 1.17 14.23 -8.88
CA THR A 47 2.59 14.02 -9.21
C THR A 47 2.95 12.55 -9.17
N VAL A 48 2.55 11.83 -8.10
CA VAL A 48 2.77 10.38 -7.98
C VAL A 48 2.11 9.62 -9.14
N LYS A 49 0.85 9.93 -9.48
CA LYS A 49 0.17 9.30 -10.63
C LYS A 49 0.87 9.56 -11.96
N ARG A 50 1.45 10.76 -12.14
CA ARG A 50 2.24 11.14 -13.34
C ARG A 50 3.55 10.37 -13.41
N TRP A 51 4.26 10.19 -12.29
CA TRP A 51 5.46 9.37 -12.24
C TRP A 51 5.18 7.91 -12.60
N GLY A 52 4.06 7.35 -12.15
CA GLY A 52 3.65 6.01 -12.58
C GLY A 52 3.36 5.91 -14.09
N LYS A 53 2.76 6.94 -14.70
CA LYS A 53 2.56 6.97 -16.16
C LYS A 53 3.88 7.13 -16.94
N ARG A 54 4.87 7.81 -16.36
CA ARG A 54 6.18 8.08 -16.97
C ARG A 54 7.25 7.02 -16.66
N GLY A 55 6.92 5.98 -15.90
CA GLY A 55 7.87 4.93 -15.49
C GLY A 55 8.84 5.31 -14.36
N LYS A 56 8.86 6.57 -13.89
CA LYS A 56 9.74 7.01 -12.79
C LYS A 56 9.44 6.29 -11.47
N LEU A 57 8.17 6.00 -11.22
CA LEU A 57 7.74 5.24 -10.05
C LEU A 57 6.66 4.24 -10.48
N PRO A 58 7.04 3.05 -10.97
CA PRO A 58 6.10 2.07 -11.52
C PRO A 58 5.02 1.69 -10.52
N ALA A 59 3.76 1.73 -10.96
CA ALA A 59 2.61 1.39 -10.15
C ALA A 59 2.10 0.00 -10.50
N ILE A 60 1.83 -0.82 -9.46
CA ILE A 60 1.11 -2.08 -9.60
C ILE A 60 -0.38 -1.76 -9.61
N ARG A 61 -1.09 -2.18 -10.66
CA ARG A 61 -2.54 -2.14 -10.68
C ARG A 61 -3.07 -3.39 -10.00
N ILE A 62 -3.88 -3.21 -8.96
CA ILE A 62 -4.33 -4.33 -8.12
C ILE A 62 -5.76 -4.79 -8.41
N ASN A 63 -6.54 -4.00 -9.16
CA ASN A 63 -7.92 -4.34 -9.49
C ASN A 63 -8.39 -3.67 -10.79
N ALA A 64 -9.58 -4.06 -11.26
CA ALA A 64 -10.20 -3.55 -12.48
C ALA A 64 -10.51 -2.04 -12.44
N ARG A 65 -10.76 -1.48 -11.24
CA ARG A 65 -10.98 -0.03 -11.06
C ARG A 65 -9.74 0.81 -11.38
N GLY A 66 -8.55 0.19 -11.35
CA GLY A 66 -7.29 0.86 -11.61
C GLY A 66 -6.64 1.45 -10.37
N ASP A 67 -6.94 0.90 -9.19
CA ASP A 67 -6.23 1.25 -7.95
C ASP A 67 -4.74 0.91 -8.09
N ARG A 68 -3.90 1.78 -7.53
CA ARG A 68 -2.45 1.75 -7.68
C ARG A 68 -1.76 1.52 -6.36
N ARG A 69 -0.81 0.59 -6.35
CA ARG A 69 0.12 0.35 -5.25
C ARG A 69 1.56 0.53 -5.71
N TYR A 70 2.41 0.95 -4.78
CA TYR A 70 3.84 1.20 -5.00
C TYR A 70 4.65 0.40 -4.00
N ARG A 71 5.72 -0.26 -4.45
CA ARG A 71 6.61 -1.00 -3.57
C ARG A 71 7.35 -0.06 -2.63
N LYS A 72 7.47 -0.43 -1.34
CA LYS A 72 8.23 0.34 -0.36
C LYS A 72 9.65 0.64 -0.81
N GLU A 73 10.33 -0.33 -1.42
CA GLU A 73 11.71 -0.21 -1.90
C GLU A 73 11.88 0.92 -2.91
N ALA A 74 10.95 1.05 -3.86
CA ALA A 74 11.01 2.10 -4.87
C ALA A 74 10.78 3.50 -4.27
N VAL A 75 9.94 3.57 -3.23
CA VAL A 75 9.66 4.82 -2.51
C VAL A 75 10.87 5.21 -1.64
N LEU A 76 11.45 4.24 -0.92
CA LEU A 76 12.67 4.43 -0.13
C LEU A 76 13.86 4.82 -1.00
N TRP A 77 14.00 4.22 -2.18
CA TRP A 77 15.04 4.58 -3.15
C TRP A 77 14.93 6.05 -3.59
N LEU A 78 13.70 6.56 -3.80
CA LEU A 78 13.47 7.97 -4.11
C LEU A 78 13.80 8.92 -2.94
N LEU A 79 13.80 8.41 -1.70
CA LEU A 79 14.28 9.13 -0.51
C LEU A 79 15.80 9.01 -0.33
N GLY A 80 16.50 8.30 -1.22
CA GLY A 80 17.93 8.03 -1.10
C GLY A 80 18.28 6.93 -0.09
N ILE A 81 17.29 6.26 0.49
CA ILE A 81 17.49 5.14 1.42
C ILE A 81 17.72 3.90 0.56
N GLN A 82 18.96 3.40 0.54
CA GLN A 82 19.28 2.15 -0.11
C GLN A 82 18.95 0.99 0.83
N PRO A 83 18.33 -0.11 0.35
CA PRO A 83 18.31 -1.33 1.13
C PRO A 83 19.78 -1.73 1.36
N ASN A 84 20.21 -1.78 2.61
CA ASN A 84 21.53 -2.31 2.95
C ASN A 84 21.62 -3.70 2.32
N GLN A 85 22.49 -3.83 1.31
CA GLN A 85 22.81 -5.13 0.75
C GLN A 85 23.56 -5.87 1.85
N GLY A 86 22.92 -6.91 2.40
CA GLY A 86 23.57 -7.87 3.29
C GLY A 86 24.65 -8.63 2.54
#